data_AF-A0A1C6WBG5-F1
#
_entry.id   AF-A0A1C6WBG5-F1
#
_cell.length_a   1.000
_cell.length_b   1.000
_cell.length_c   1.000
_cell.angle_alpha   90.00
_cell.angle_beta   90.00
_cell.angle_gamma   90.00
#
_symmetry.space_group_name_H-M   'P 1'
#
loop_
_entity.id
_entity.type
_entity.pdbx_description
1 polymer ?
#
loop_
_entity_poly.entity_id
_entity_poly.type
_entity_poly.pdbx_seq_one_letter_code
_entity_poly.pdbx_strand_id
1 'polypeptide(L)'
;KKFKTYVELFHHNANKFEGVKALCKHFDISLNDALAIGDAINDREMLQGVGTSIAVQNASSIIKKCAKYVGPSNNDDAVHHVLRAFCDI
;
A
#
# COMPACT_ATOMS: atom_id res chain seq x y z
N LYS A 1 -15.14 1.16 -8.28
CA LYS A 1 -15.27 -0.08 -9.09
C LYS A 1 -14.67 -1.22 -8.26
N LYS A 2 -15.43 -2.25 -7.85
CA LYS A 2 -14.82 -3.44 -7.24
C LYS A 2 -14.14 -4.24 -8.37
N PHE A 3 -12.85 -4.56 -8.23
CA PHE A 3 -12.12 -5.48 -9.13
C PHE A 3 -12.72 -6.89 -8.98
N LYS A 4 -13.84 -7.18 -9.66
CA LYS A 4 -14.59 -8.44 -9.47
C LYS A 4 -14.16 -9.58 -10.39
N THR A 5 -13.42 -9.30 -11.47
CA THR A 5 -13.15 -10.31 -12.52
C THR A 5 -11.73 -10.27 -13.07
N TYR A 6 -10.78 -9.66 -12.36
CA TYR A 6 -9.38 -9.60 -12.79
C TYR A 6 -8.55 -10.66 -12.07
N VAL A 7 -7.73 -11.37 -12.83
CA VAL A 7 -6.72 -12.29 -12.33
C VAL A 7 -5.38 -11.82 -12.87
N GLU A 8 -4.42 -11.58 -11.97
CA GLU A 8 -3.06 -11.20 -12.33
C GLU A 8 -2.18 -12.46 -12.27
N LEU A 9 -1.49 -12.75 -13.37
CA LEU A 9 -0.49 -13.82 -13.44
C LEU A 9 0.87 -13.17 -13.71
N PHE A 10 1.82 -13.42 -12.82
CA PHE A 10 3.18 -12.90 -12.89
C PHE A 10 4.14 -13.88 -12.25
N HIS A 11 5.43 -13.57 -12.30
CA HIS A 11 6.48 -14.43 -11.74
C HIS A 11 6.28 -14.66 -10.24
N HIS A 12 6.40 -15.90 -9.76
CA HIS A 12 6.10 -16.27 -8.36
C HIS A 12 6.90 -15.49 -7.29
N ASN A 13 8.10 -15.02 -7.65
CA ASN A 13 8.94 -14.19 -6.77
C ASN A 13 8.77 -12.68 -6.97
N ALA A 14 7.89 -12.24 -7.88
CA ALA A 14 7.64 -10.82 -8.12
C ALA A 14 6.37 -10.38 -7.41
N ASN A 15 6.42 -9.27 -6.68
CA ASN A 15 5.26 -8.58 -6.12
C ASN A 15 5.61 -7.09 -5.92
N LYS A 16 4.63 -6.26 -5.56
CA LYS A 16 4.86 -4.81 -5.37
C LYS A 16 5.89 -4.52 -4.29
N PHE A 17 5.97 -5.33 -3.23
CA PHE A 17 6.93 -5.13 -2.15
C PHE A 17 8.38 -5.35 -2.59
N GLU A 18 8.65 -6.30 -3.49
CA GLU A 18 9.99 -6.44 -4.09
C GLU A 18 10.42 -5.17 -4.82
N GLY A 19 9.49 -4.52 -5.52
CA GLY A 19 9.71 -3.21 -6.14
C GLY A 19 10.01 -2.11 -5.12
N VAL A 20 9.24 -2.06 -4.02
CA VAL A 20 9.47 -1.11 -2.92
C VAL A 20 10.86 -1.31 -2.31
N LYS A 21 11.25 -2.56 -2.02
CA LYS A 21 12.60 -2.87 -1.49
C LYS A 21 13.71 -2.43 -2.43
N ALA A 22 13.55 -2.66 -3.73
CA ALA A 22 14.52 -2.24 -4.72
C ALA A 22 14.68 -0.71 -4.78
N LEU A 23 13.57 0.04 -4.74
CA LEU A 23 13.59 1.51 -4.72
C LEU A 23 14.17 2.06 -3.41
N CYS A 24 13.74 1.55 -2.26
CA CYS A 24 14.28 1.94 -0.96
C CYS A 24 15.79 1.70 -0.90
N LYS A 25 16.28 0.55 -1.37
CA LYS A 25 17.71 0.26 -1.49
C LYS A 25 18.44 1.24 -2.43
N HIS A 26 17.82 1.59 -3.56
CA HIS A 26 18.43 2.51 -4.53
C HIS A 26 18.61 3.93 -3.96
N PHE A 27 17.67 4.41 -3.15
CA PHE A 27 17.69 5.73 -2.53
C PHE A 27 18.30 5.76 -1.11
N ASP A 28 18.83 4.64 -0.63
CA ASP A 28 19.33 4.48 0.75
C ASP A 28 18.30 4.86 1.83
N ILE A 29 17.05 4.45 1.61
CA ILE A 29 15.92 4.69 2.52
C ILE A 29 15.59 3.39 3.25
N SER A 30 15.42 3.47 4.58
CA SER A 30 14.93 2.35 5.38
C SER A 30 13.48 2.04 5.05
N LEU A 31 13.09 0.77 5.00
CA LEU A 31 11.68 0.38 4.87
C LEU A 31 10.82 0.94 6.01
N ASN A 32 11.40 1.22 7.18
CA ASN A 32 10.70 1.85 8.30
C ASN A 32 10.31 3.31 8.01
N ASP A 33 11.02 3.98 7.09
CA ASP A 33 10.74 5.35 6.65
C ASP A 33 9.87 5.36 5.38
N ALA A 34 9.50 4.20 4.84
CA ALA A 34 8.63 4.08 3.68
C ALA A 34 7.14 4.04 4.08
N LEU A 35 6.32 4.68 3.23
CA LEU A 35 4.86 4.67 3.34
C LEU A 35 4.23 3.99 2.12
N ALA A 36 3.29 3.06 2.35
CA ALA A 36 2.50 2.41 1.30
C ALA A 36 1.00 2.63 1.49
N ILE A 37 0.28 2.87 0.38
CA ILE A 37 -1.18 3.02 0.35
C ILE A 37 -1.74 2.01 -0.66
N GLY A 38 -2.79 1.26 -0.30
CA GLY A 38 -3.34 0.22 -1.17
C GLY A 38 -4.79 -0.18 -0.87
N ASP A 39 -5.38 -0.97 -1.75
CA ASP A 39 -6.78 -1.41 -1.66
C ASP A 39 -7.03 -2.86 -2.12
N ALA A 40 -6.08 -3.48 -2.81
CA ALA A 40 -6.22 -4.74 -3.52
C ALA A 40 -5.27 -5.84 -3.02
N ILE A 41 -5.48 -7.06 -3.49
CA ILE A 41 -4.69 -8.24 -3.10
C ILE A 41 -3.21 -8.11 -3.45
N ASN A 42 -2.89 -7.50 -4.59
CA ASN A 42 -1.51 -7.28 -4.99
C ASN A 42 -0.79 -6.16 -4.19
N ASP A 43 -1.47 -5.48 -3.27
CA ASP A 43 -0.89 -4.53 -2.32
C ASP A 43 -0.49 -5.17 -0.99
N ARG A 44 -0.96 -6.40 -0.72
CA ARG A 44 -0.84 -7.06 0.58
C ARG A 44 0.59 -7.07 1.11
N GLU A 45 1.53 -7.54 0.30
CA GLU A 45 2.93 -7.72 0.71
C GLU A 45 3.57 -6.37 1.07
N MET A 46 3.28 -5.31 0.30
CA MET A 46 3.87 -4.00 0.59
C MET A 46 3.24 -3.35 1.83
N LEU A 47 1.93 -3.53 2.04
CA LEU A 47 1.24 -3.01 3.24
C LEU A 47 1.75 -3.67 4.53
N GLN A 48 2.15 -4.94 4.47
CA GLN A 48 2.75 -5.63 5.62
C GLN A 48 4.23 -5.29 5.82
N GLY A 49 4.94 -4.94 4.74
CA GLY A 49 6.39 -4.87 4.73
C GLY A 49 7.00 -3.49 5.02
N VAL A 50 6.25 -2.40 4.88
CA VAL A 50 6.76 -1.04 5.14
C VAL A 50 6.47 -0.54 6.56
N GLY A 51 7.20 0.50 6.97
CA GLY A 51 7.09 1.15 8.27
C GLY A 51 5.72 1.80 8.50
N THR A 52 5.13 2.39 7.47
CA THR A 52 3.80 3.00 7.56
C THR A 52 2.91 2.52 6.43
N SER A 53 1.76 1.93 6.74
CA SER A 53 0.87 1.40 5.70
C SER A 53 -0.59 1.74 5.92
N ILE A 54 -1.26 2.13 4.84
CA ILE A 54 -2.66 2.58 4.84
C ILE A 54 -3.45 1.74 3.84
N ALA A 55 -4.50 1.08 4.33
CA ALA A 55 -5.55 0.55 3.46
C ALA A 55 -6.69 1.58 3.35
N VAL A 56 -7.13 1.91 2.14
CA VAL A 56 -8.22 2.87 1.95
C VAL A 56 -9.59 2.28 2.34
N GLN A 57 -10.57 3.14 2.65
CA GLN A 57 -11.84 2.69 3.21
C GLN A 57 -12.65 1.76 2.29
N ASN A 58 -12.49 1.87 0.98
CA ASN A 58 -13.13 0.99 -0.01
C ASN A 58 -12.40 -0.36 -0.21
N ALA A 59 -11.25 -0.57 0.44
CA ALA A 59 -10.51 -1.82 0.39
C ALA A 59 -11.30 -2.98 1.03
N SER A 60 -11.01 -4.21 0.62
CA SER A 60 -11.59 -5.39 1.26
C SER A 60 -11.15 -5.53 2.73
N SER A 61 -11.95 -6.23 3.55
CA SER A 61 -11.61 -6.45 4.96
C SER A 61 -10.29 -7.20 5.16
N ILE A 62 -9.91 -8.08 4.22
CA ILE A 62 -8.63 -8.79 4.23
C ILE A 62 -7.48 -7.80 4.08
N ILE A 63 -7.59 -6.85 3.14
CA ILE A 63 -6.54 -5.86 2.89
C ILE A 63 -6.44 -4.83 4.02
N LYS A 64 -7.57 -4.41 4.59
CA LYS A 64 -7.56 -3.54 5.77
C LYS A 64 -6.79 -4.14 6.95
N LYS A 65 -6.81 -5.46 7.13
CA LYS A 65 -6.05 -6.15 8.19
C LYS A 65 -4.55 -6.25 7.91
N CYS A 66 -4.12 -6.03 6.67
CA CYS A 66 -2.71 -6.07 6.28
C CYS A 66 -2.00 -4.72 6.47
N ALA A 67 -2.75 -3.63 6.67
CA ALA A 67 -2.22 -2.30 6.87
C ALA A 67 -2.23 -1.90 8.35
N LYS A 68 -1.32 -0.99 8.75
CA LYS A 68 -1.27 -0.43 10.11
C LYS A 68 -2.42 0.53 10.40
N TYR A 69 -2.90 1.22 9.37
CA TYR A 69 -4.00 2.19 9.46
C TYR A 69 -5.03 1.95 8.36
N VAL A 70 -6.27 2.37 8.63
CA VAL A 70 -7.32 2.48 7.61
C VAL A 70 -7.56 3.96 7.36
N GLY A 71 -7.37 4.38 6.12
CA GLY A 71 -7.54 5.78 5.69
C GLY A 71 -8.91 6.04 5.04
N PRO A 72 -9.12 7.26 4.52
CA PRO A 72 -10.33 7.61 3.76
C PRO A 72 -10.54 6.72 2.53
N SER A 73 -11.71 6.85 1.90
CA SER A 73 -11.98 6.16 0.64
C SER A 73 -11.12 6.74 -0.48
N ASN A 74 -10.90 5.96 -1.54
CA ASN A 74 -10.31 6.45 -2.77
C ASN A 74 -11.11 7.63 -3.39
N ASN A 75 -12.40 7.76 -3.06
CA ASN A 75 -13.26 8.86 -3.49
C ASN A 75 -13.19 10.09 -2.57
N ASP A 76 -12.47 9.99 -1.45
CA ASP A 76 -12.34 11.04 -0.43
C ASP A 76 -10.87 11.47 -0.31
N ASP A 77 -10.18 11.60 -1.45
CA ASP A 77 -8.79 12.07 -1.55
C ASP A 77 -7.80 11.40 -0.58
N ALA A 78 -7.89 10.06 -0.43
CA ALA A 78 -7.11 9.33 0.58
C ALA A 78 -5.60 9.64 0.56
N VAL A 79 -4.99 9.76 -0.63
CA VAL A 79 -3.56 10.09 -0.75
C VAL A 79 -3.26 11.48 -0.17
N HIS A 80 -4.13 12.46 -0.43
CA HIS A 80 -3.99 13.82 0.11
C HIS A 80 -3.98 13.81 1.64
N HIS A 81 -4.98 13.16 2.26
CA HIS A 81 -5.09 13.07 3.71
C HIS A 81 -3.93 12.31 4.35
N VAL A 82 -3.43 11.27 3.69
CA VAL A 82 -2.27 10.52 4.17
C VAL A 82 -1.00 11.36 4.13
N LEU A 83 -0.74 12.09 3.04
CA LEU A 83 0.43 12.97 2.96
C LEU A 83 0.36 14.10 3.99
N ARG A 84 -0.83 14.69 4.21
CA ARG A 84 -1.05 15.67 5.29
C ARG A 84 -0.70 15.11 6.67
N ALA A 85 -1.09 13.85 6.94
CA ALA A 85 -0.97 13.25 8.27
C ALA A 85 0.44 12.71 8.59
N PHE A 86 1.19 12.29 7.58
CA PHE A 86 2.49 11.62 7.77
C PHE A 86 3.67 12.38 7.19
N CYS A 87 3.45 13.41 6.38
CA CYS A 87 4.50 14.14 5.67
C CYS A 87 4.37 15.67 5.79
N ASP A 88 3.38 16.19 6.52
CA ASP A 88 3.13 17.62 6.73
C ASP A 88 3.04 18.46 5.44
N ILE A 89 2.36 17.93 4.41
CA ILE A 89 2.13 18.59 3.09
C ILE A 89 0.70 19.13 2.95
#